data_AF-A0A5V2A1T8-F1
#
_entry.id   AF-A0A5V2A1T8-F1
#
_cell.length_a   1.000
_cell.length_b   1.000
_cell.length_c   1.000
_cell.angle_alpha   90.00
_cell.angle_beta   90.00
_cell.angle_gamma   90.00
#
_symmetry.space_group_name_H-M   'P 1'
#
loop_
_entity.id
_entity.type
_entity.pdbx_description
1 polymer ?
#
loop_
_entity_poly.entity_id
_entity_poly.type
_entity_poly.pdbx_seq_one_letter_code
_entity_poly.pdbx_strand_id
1 'polypeptide(L)'
;AFGMVANIVVARFTRLKYIFLTGHHTFYMACMIGVILTVAGFEGVGLVFTGSLILGLVMAFFPALAQRYMRRITGTDDIAFGHFGTLGYVLSGWIGSLCGKGSRSTEEMNLPKNLSFLRDSSISISLTMMIIYLIMAVSAGREYVEATFSGGQNYLVYAIIMAITFAAGVFIILQGVRLILAEIVPAFTGFSEKLVPNARPALDCPVVYPYAPNAVLIGFLFSFLGGLVGLFLLGQMKLVLILPGVVPHFFTGATAGVFGNATGGRRGAMIGAFANGLLITFLPVLLLPVLGAIGFANTTFSDADFGVIGILLGNLARYLSPMAITGLVVALFALLVAYNVLAKNKKATAEVQENSGAKE
;
A
#
# COMPACT_ATOMS: atom_id res chain seq x y z
N ALA A 1 -7.97 -18.64 -0.19
CA ALA A 1 -7.13 -19.87 -0.20
C ALA A 1 -6.42 -20.08 -1.54
N PHE A 2 -7.15 -20.38 -2.64
CA PHE A 2 -6.52 -20.65 -3.95
C PHE A 2 -5.61 -19.53 -4.46
N GLY A 3 -5.94 -18.25 -4.24
CA GLY A 3 -5.05 -17.14 -4.59
C GLY A 3 -3.69 -17.17 -3.90
N MET A 4 -3.62 -17.64 -2.64
CA MET A 4 -2.34 -17.83 -1.93
C MET A 4 -1.55 -18.98 -2.54
N VAL A 5 -2.22 -20.09 -2.89
CA VAL A 5 -1.57 -21.20 -3.61
C VAL A 5 -1.00 -20.71 -4.94
N ALA A 6 -1.77 -19.92 -5.69
CA ALA A 6 -1.30 -19.31 -6.92
C ALA A 6 -0.13 -18.35 -6.69
N ASN A 7 -0.13 -17.55 -5.62
CA ASN A 7 1.00 -16.69 -5.26
C ASN A 7 2.28 -17.51 -5.00
N ILE A 8 2.18 -18.62 -4.25
CA ILE A 8 3.29 -19.54 -4.02
C ILE A 8 3.80 -20.14 -5.33
N VAL A 9 2.89 -20.60 -6.21
CA VAL A 9 3.23 -21.13 -7.53
C VAL A 9 3.94 -20.08 -8.39
N VAL A 10 3.41 -18.85 -8.45
CA VAL A 10 4.03 -17.73 -9.15
C VAL A 10 5.42 -17.45 -8.59
N ALA A 11 5.57 -17.37 -7.27
CA ALA A 11 6.86 -17.12 -6.65
C ALA A 11 7.84 -18.28 -6.87
N ARG A 12 7.37 -19.53 -6.91
CA ARG A 12 8.21 -20.71 -7.18
C ARG A 12 8.78 -20.68 -8.59
N PHE A 13 7.93 -20.50 -9.59
CA PHE A 13 8.30 -20.70 -11.00
C PHE A 13 8.75 -19.43 -11.72
N THR A 14 8.51 -18.24 -11.16
CA THR A 14 8.97 -16.97 -11.74
C THR A 14 10.13 -16.36 -10.95
N ARG A 15 10.61 -15.19 -11.39
CA ARG A 15 11.59 -14.35 -10.67
C ARG A 15 10.96 -13.50 -9.57
N LEU A 16 9.63 -13.45 -9.49
CA LEU A 16 8.91 -12.67 -8.49
C LEU A 16 8.90 -13.42 -7.16
N LYS A 17 10.02 -13.39 -6.44
CA LYS A 17 10.23 -14.14 -5.19
C LYS A 17 9.57 -13.46 -3.99
N TYR A 18 8.27 -13.24 -4.06
CA TYR A 18 7.49 -12.52 -3.05
C TYR A 18 6.27 -13.32 -2.63
N ILE A 19 6.15 -13.59 -1.33
CA ILE A 19 4.98 -14.23 -0.74
C ILE A 19 4.21 -13.20 0.05
N PHE A 20 2.97 -12.95 -0.36
CA PHE A 20 2.15 -11.87 0.19
C PHE A 20 1.38 -12.37 1.42
N LEU A 21 1.71 -11.83 2.59
CA LEU A 21 1.24 -12.34 3.89
C LEU A 21 0.11 -11.50 4.51
N THR A 22 -0.36 -10.46 3.84
CA THR A 22 -1.46 -9.61 4.33
C THR A 22 -2.81 -10.23 3.96
N GLY A 23 -3.27 -11.15 4.82
CA GLY A 23 -4.45 -11.99 4.56
C GLY A 23 -5.76 -11.22 4.38
N HIS A 24 -6.01 -10.18 5.17
CA HIS A 24 -7.26 -9.40 5.07
C HIS A 24 -7.35 -8.60 3.77
N HIS A 25 -6.26 -7.97 3.33
CA HIS A 25 -6.20 -7.36 1.99
C HIS A 25 -6.37 -8.39 0.88
N THR A 26 -5.73 -9.56 1.02
CA THR A 26 -5.88 -10.68 0.08
C THR A 26 -7.34 -11.10 -0.05
N PHE A 27 -8.07 -11.15 1.06
CA PHE A 27 -9.50 -11.45 1.06
C PHE A 27 -10.31 -10.39 0.32
N TYR A 28 -10.09 -9.09 0.60
CA TYR A 28 -10.79 -8.01 -0.10
C TYR A 28 -10.53 -8.01 -1.61
N MET A 29 -9.29 -8.22 -2.04
CA MET A 29 -8.93 -8.27 -3.45
C MET A 29 -9.52 -9.51 -4.13
N ALA A 30 -9.54 -10.65 -3.44
CA ALA A 30 -10.21 -11.85 -3.91
C ALA A 30 -11.71 -11.61 -4.13
N CYS A 31 -12.39 -10.92 -3.20
CA CYS A 31 -13.79 -10.56 -3.34
C CYS A 31 -14.00 -9.65 -4.57
N MET A 32 -13.20 -8.59 -4.72
CA MET A 32 -13.33 -7.69 -5.88
C MET A 32 -13.11 -8.42 -7.21
N ILE A 33 -12.04 -9.20 -7.33
CA ILE A 33 -11.76 -10.00 -8.54
C ILE A 33 -12.91 -10.98 -8.81
N GLY A 34 -13.37 -11.68 -7.78
CA GLY A 34 -14.46 -12.66 -7.88
C GLY A 34 -15.75 -12.03 -8.38
N VAL A 35 -16.15 -10.88 -7.83
CA VAL A 35 -17.36 -10.16 -8.26
C VAL A 35 -17.23 -9.70 -9.71
N ILE A 36 -16.10 -9.08 -10.09
CA ILE A 36 -15.89 -8.58 -11.46
C ILE A 36 -15.93 -9.73 -12.48
N LEU A 37 -15.25 -10.84 -12.20
CA LEU A 37 -15.25 -11.99 -13.10
C LEU A 37 -16.62 -12.68 -13.18
N THR A 38 -17.35 -12.76 -12.07
CA THR A 38 -18.72 -13.31 -12.07
C THR A 38 -19.62 -12.50 -13.01
N VAL A 39 -19.51 -11.18 -12.96
CA VAL A 39 -20.25 -10.27 -13.86
C VAL A 39 -19.79 -10.42 -15.31
N ALA A 40 -18.52 -10.74 -15.53
CA ALA A 40 -17.98 -11.06 -16.84
C ALA A 40 -18.45 -12.43 -17.39
N GLY A 41 -19.31 -13.16 -16.67
CA GLY A 41 -19.86 -14.46 -17.09
C GLY A 41 -18.97 -15.66 -16.73
N PHE A 42 -18.02 -15.51 -15.81
CA PHE A 42 -17.27 -16.64 -15.28
C PHE A 42 -18.07 -17.39 -14.21
N GLU A 43 -18.05 -18.72 -14.29
CA GLU A 43 -18.71 -19.59 -13.32
C GLU A 43 -17.79 -20.74 -12.88
N GLY A 44 -18.15 -21.35 -11.74
CA GLY A 44 -17.55 -22.58 -11.23
C GLY A 44 -16.02 -22.58 -11.21
N VAL A 45 -15.42 -23.60 -11.82
CA VAL A 45 -13.97 -23.81 -11.82
C VAL A 45 -13.23 -22.72 -12.59
N GLY A 46 -13.80 -22.21 -13.70
CA GLY A 46 -13.16 -21.17 -14.53
C GLY A 46 -13.00 -19.85 -13.77
N LEU A 47 -14.01 -19.48 -12.98
CA LEU A 47 -13.97 -18.32 -12.07
C LEU A 47 -12.85 -18.46 -11.03
N VAL A 48 -12.83 -19.58 -10.31
CA VAL A 48 -11.87 -19.83 -9.22
C VAL A 48 -10.44 -19.90 -9.76
N PHE A 49 -10.23 -20.63 -10.86
CA PHE A 49 -8.92 -20.76 -11.49
C PHE A 49 -8.40 -19.40 -11.95
N THR A 50 -9.17 -18.69 -12.78
CA THR A 50 -8.73 -17.40 -13.36
C THR A 50 -8.55 -16.34 -12.27
N GLY A 51 -9.50 -16.23 -11.34
CA GLY A 51 -9.43 -15.28 -10.24
C GLY A 51 -8.26 -15.56 -9.30
N SER A 52 -7.97 -16.84 -8.99
CA SER A 52 -6.83 -17.21 -8.16
C SER A 52 -5.49 -16.90 -8.82
N LEU A 53 -5.36 -17.15 -10.13
CA LEU A 53 -4.13 -16.87 -10.87
C LEU A 53 -3.88 -15.36 -10.99
N ILE A 54 -4.92 -14.56 -11.28
CA ILE A 54 -4.83 -13.10 -11.27
C ILE A 54 -4.37 -12.62 -9.90
N LEU A 55 -5.04 -13.05 -8.82
CA LEU A 55 -4.69 -12.66 -7.46
C LEU A 55 -3.25 -13.07 -7.12
N GLY A 56 -2.83 -14.28 -7.46
CA GLY A 56 -1.48 -14.77 -7.21
C GLY A 56 -0.39 -13.98 -7.95
N LEU A 57 -0.66 -13.59 -9.21
CA LEU A 57 0.21 -12.73 -10.01
C LEU A 57 0.33 -11.34 -9.39
N VAL A 58 -0.80 -10.75 -9.02
CA VAL A 58 -0.88 -9.41 -8.41
C VAL A 58 -0.16 -9.38 -7.06
N MET A 59 -0.34 -10.40 -6.23
CA MET A 59 0.36 -10.61 -4.96
C MET A 59 1.88 -10.76 -5.12
N ALA A 60 2.38 -11.15 -6.30
CA ALA A 60 3.82 -11.23 -6.56
C ALA A 60 4.36 -9.97 -7.27
N PHE A 61 3.54 -9.36 -8.12
CA PHE A 61 3.90 -8.19 -8.94
C PHE A 61 4.04 -6.91 -8.12
N PHE A 62 3.07 -6.59 -7.26
CA PHE A 62 3.13 -5.35 -6.49
C PHE A 62 4.32 -5.30 -5.53
N PRO A 63 4.62 -6.34 -4.72
CA PRO A 63 5.83 -6.33 -3.91
C PRO A 63 7.11 -6.13 -4.73
N ALA A 64 7.18 -6.71 -5.93
CA ALA A 64 8.32 -6.52 -6.84
C ALA A 64 8.49 -5.06 -7.27
N LEU A 65 7.38 -4.37 -7.55
CA LEU A 65 7.38 -2.96 -7.92
C LEU A 65 7.83 -2.07 -6.74
N ALA A 66 7.40 -2.39 -5.53
CA ALA A 66 7.79 -1.68 -4.31
C ALA A 66 9.25 -1.95 -3.90
N GLN A 67 9.83 -3.09 -4.27
CA GLN A 67 11.06 -3.58 -3.63
C GLN A 67 12.25 -2.62 -3.74
N ARG A 68 12.37 -1.86 -4.84
CA ARG A 68 13.47 -0.88 -4.97
C ARG A 68 13.41 0.22 -3.91
N TYR A 69 12.20 0.58 -3.47
CA TYR A 69 11.97 1.57 -2.42
C TYR A 69 12.12 0.92 -1.05
N MET A 70 11.63 -0.32 -0.88
CA MET A 70 11.85 -1.09 0.34
C MET A 70 13.31 -1.18 0.71
N ARG A 71 14.18 -1.55 -0.25
CA ARG A 71 15.64 -1.59 0.00
C ARG A 71 16.22 -0.26 0.49
N ARG A 72 15.68 0.88 0.04
CA ARG A 72 16.10 2.21 0.52
C ARG A 72 15.57 2.54 1.90
N ILE A 73 14.37 2.07 2.25
CA ILE A 73 13.73 2.29 3.54
C ILE A 73 14.39 1.40 4.62
N THR A 74 14.56 0.12 4.31
CA THR A 74 14.98 -0.89 5.29
C THR A 74 16.49 -1.06 5.36
N GLY A 75 17.21 -0.69 4.30
CA GLY A 75 18.65 -0.94 4.15
C GLY A 75 19.01 -2.40 3.84
N THR A 76 18.03 -3.31 3.79
CA THR A 76 18.22 -4.74 3.49
C THR A 76 17.22 -5.21 2.44
N ASP A 77 17.36 -6.46 1.98
CA ASP A 77 16.45 -7.05 0.98
C ASP A 77 15.64 -8.24 1.57
N ASP A 78 15.56 -8.33 2.90
CA ASP A 78 15.00 -9.47 3.63
C ASP A 78 13.48 -9.45 3.69
N ILE A 79 12.89 -8.26 3.66
CA ILE A 79 11.43 -8.06 3.70
C ILE A 79 10.96 -7.37 2.42
N ALA A 80 9.73 -7.68 2.05
CA ALA A 80 9.03 -7.04 0.95
C ALA A 80 7.74 -6.38 1.43
N PHE A 81 7.10 -5.65 0.54
CA PHE A 81 5.92 -4.86 0.85
C PHE A 81 4.65 -5.49 0.26
N GLY A 82 3.73 -5.89 1.11
CA GLY A 82 2.53 -6.66 0.77
C GLY A 82 1.25 -5.95 1.18
N HIS A 83 0.89 -4.87 0.51
CA HIS A 83 -0.38 -4.17 0.72
C HIS A 83 -0.89 -3.59 -0.60
N PHE A 84 -2.21 -3.61 -0.83
CA PHE A 84 -2.84 -3.21 -2.10
C PHE A 84 -3.01 -1.69 -2.29
N GLY A 85 -1.98 -0.92 -1.91
CA GLY A 85 -1.83 0.50 -2.25
C GLY A 85 -0.47 0.82 -2.85
N THR A 86 0.24 -0.20 -3.34
CA THR A 86 1.62 -0.14 -3.79
C THR A 86 1.86 0.91 -4.86
N LEU A 87 0.94 1.09 -5.81
CA LEU A 87 1.07 2.12 -6.84
C LEU A 87 1.10 3.52 -6.27
N GLY A 88 0.33 3.79 -5.21
CA GLY A 88 0.35 5.07 -4.51
C GLY A 88 1.69 5.32 -3.79
N TYR A 89 2.26 4.27 -3.21
CA TYR A 89 3.56 4.36 -2.51
C TYR A 89 4.72 4.54 -3.49
N VAL A 90 4.67 3.81 -4.61
CA VAL A 90 5.64 3.91 -5.71
C VAL A 90 5.54 5.28 -6.38
N LEU A 91 4.32 5.81 -6.58
CA LEU A 91 4.10 7.17 -7.07
C LEU A 91 4.76 8.18 -6.14
N SER A 92 4.53 8.07 -4.82
CA SER A 92 5.14 8.95 -3.83
C SER A 92 6.66 8.88 -3.86
N GLY A 93 7.24 7.67 -3.87
CA GLY A 93 8.69 7.50 -3.95
C GLY A 93 9.28 8.00 -5.28
N TRP A 94 8.54 7.88 -6.39
CA TRP A 94 8.97 8.44 -7.67
C TRP A 94 8.96 9.97 -7.65
N ILE A 95 7.88 10.60 -7.18
CA ILE A 95 7.79 12.04 -7.02
C ILE A 95 8.87 12.56 -6.06
N GLY A 96 9.12 11.85 -4.96
CA GLY A 96 10.21 12.17 -4.04
C GLY A 96 11.57 12.21 -4.73
N SER A 97 11.85 11.25 -5.61
CA SER A 97 13.10 11.21 -6.40
C SER A 97 13.25 12.36 -7.40
N LEU A 98 12.15 12.98 -7.82
CA LEU A 98 12.14 14.10 -8.78
C LEU A 98 12.18 15.45 -8.06
N CYS A 99 11.29 15.65 -7.09
CA CYS A 99 11.04 16.96 -6.46
C CYS A 99 11.76 17.14 -5.11
N GLY A 100 12.32 16.06 -4.54
CA GLY A 100 12.91 16.06 -3.21
C GLY A 100 14.44 15.93 -3.16
N LYS A 101 15.14 15.95 -4.30
CA LYS A 101 16.61 15.83 -4.35
C LYS A 101 17.27 16.88 -3.43
N GLY A 102 18.21 16.42 -2.60
CA GLY A 102 18.93 17.28 -1.64
C GLY A 102 18.14 17.69 -0.40
N SER A 103 16.90 17.22 -0.22
CA SER A 103 16.14 17.45 1.02
C SER A 103 16.62 16.50 2.11
N ARG A 104 16.80 17.02 3.33
CA ARG A 104 17.10 16.21 4.51
C ARG A 104 15.91 15.32 4.87
N SER A 105 16.20 14.18 5.50
CA SER A 105 15.17 13.27 6.00
C SER A 105 14.26 13.98 7.02
N THR A 106 13.00 13.54 7.09
CA THR A 106 12.08 13.90 8.19
C THR A 106 12.66 13.55 9.55
N GLU A 107 13.48 12.51 9.61
CA GLU A 107 14.08 12.00 10.84
C GLU A 107 15.30 12.83 11.30
N GLU A 108 15.86 13.68 10.45
CA GLU A 108 17.03 14.52 10.75
C GLU A 108 16.64 15.95 11.20
N MET A 109 15.48 16.10 11.83
CA MET A 109 14.94 17.42 12.16
C MET A 109 15.62 18.04 13.39
N ASN A 110 16.54 18.98 13.13
CA ASN A 110 17.16 19.79 14.18
C ASN A 110 16.18 20.84 14.68
N LEU A 111 15.52 20.53 15.80
CA LEU A 111 14.68 21.47 16.53
C LEU A 111 15.49 22.27 17.57
N PRO A 112 15.15 23.55 17.83
CA PRO A 112 15.75 24.33 18.90
C PRO A 112 15.49 23.68 20.28
N LYS A 113 16.33 23.98 21.28
CA LYS A 113 16.32 23.26 22.58
C LYS A 113 14.95 23.23 23.26
N ASN A 114 14.18 24.31 23.18
CA ASN A 114 12.82 24.42 23.72
C ASN A 114 11.78 23.55 23.01
N LEU A 115 12.04 23.11 21.78
CA LEU A 115 11.18 22.21 20.99
C LEU A 115 11.77 20.80 20.87
N SER A 116 12.83 20.50 21.62
CA SER A 116 13.52 19.20 21.55
C SER A 116 12.61 18.02 21.95
N PHE A 117 11.59 18.26 22.77
CA PHE A 117 10.59 17.25 23.15
C PHE A 117 9.77 16.75 21.94
N LEU A 118 9.62 17.55 20.88
CA LEU A 118 8.96 17.14 19.63
C LEU A 118 9.78 16.14 18.81
N ARG A 119 11.01 15.82 19.25
CA ARG A 119 11.77 14.69 18.69
C ARG A 119 11.20 13.34 19.12
N ASP A 120 10.45 13.30 20.22
CA ASP A 120 9.65 12.12 20.54
C ASP A 120 8.47 12.06 19.57
N SER A 121 8.45 11.01 18.74
CA SER A 121 7.41 10.83 17.73
C SER A 121 6.02 10.76 18.36
N SER A 122 5.88 10.18 19.55
CA SER A 122 4.59 10.04 20.23
C SER A 122 4.05 11.41 20.66
N ILE A 123 4.92 12.28 21.18
CA ILE A 123 4.54 13.64 21.55
C ILE A 123 4.21 14.47 20.31
N SER A 124 5.02 14.38 19.26
CA SER A 124 4.80 15.08 17.98
C SER A 124 3.48 14.68 17.32
N ILE A 125 3.18 13.38 17.28
CA ILE A 125 1.91 12.83 16.76
C ILE A 125 0.73 13.33 17.60
N SER A 126 0.82 13.25 18.93
CA SER A 126 -0.23 13.70 19.83
C SER A 126 -0.56 15.18 19.64
N LEU A 127 0.46 16.04 19.60
CA LEU A 127 0.27 17.49 19.42
C LEU A 127 -0.35 17.81 18.06
N THR A 128 0.10 17.12 17.02
CA THR A 128 -0.41 17.31 15.66
C THR A 128 -1.86 16.87 15.55
N MET A 129 -2.20 15.69 16.08
CA MET A 129 -3.57 15.21 16.10
C MET A 129 -4.49 16.06 16.97
N MET A 130 -3.96 16.63 18.06
CA MET A 130 -4.71 17.53 18.92
C MET A 130 -5.18 18.75 18.13
N ILE A 131 -4.31 19.36 17.32
CA ILE A 131 -4.71 20.48 16.45
C ILE A 131 -5.83 20.05 15.48
N ILE A 132 -5.70 18.88 14.85
CA ILE A 132 -6.71 18.39 13.90
C ILE A 132 -8.04 18.12 14.59
N TYR A 133 -8.05 17.35 15.68
CA TYR A 133 -9.28 17.02 16.41
C TYR A 133 -9.94 18.26 17.00
N LEU A 134 -9.16 19.27 17.44
CA LEU A 134 -9.72 20.55 17.90
C LEU A 134 -10.40 21.30 16.76
N ILE A 135 -9.75 21.42 15.59
CA ILE A 135 -10.37 22.05 14.41
C ILE A 135 -11.65 21.31 14.01
N MET A 136 -11.62 19.98 13.99
CA MET A 136 -12.79 19.16 13.67
C MET A 136 -13.91 19.34 14.68
N ALA A 137 -13.61 19.30 15.98
CA ALA A 137 -14.60 19.44 17.04
C ALA A 137 -15.24 20.83 17.06
N VAL A 138 -14.45 21.89 16.81
CA VAL A 138 -14.96 23.27 16.66
C VAL A 138 -15.83 23.39 15.41
N SER A 139 -15.39 22.82 14.28
CA SER A 139 -16.12 22.89 13.01
C SER A 139 -17.42 22.11 13.04
N ALA A 140 -17.46 20.97 13.74
CA ALA A 140 -18.66 20.16 13.93
C ALA A 140 -19.66 20.81 14.90
N GLY A 141 -19.19 21.69 15.77
CA GLY A 141 -20.00 22.41 16.76
C GLY A 141 -20.13 21.66 18.09
N ARG A 142 -20.14 22.44 19.17
CA ARG A 142 -20.17 21.93 20.55
C ARG A 142 -21.33 20.97 20.78
N GLU A 143 -22.56 21.39 20.51
CA GLU A 143 -23.77 20.62 20.80
C GLU A 143 -23.75 19.24 20.12
N TYR A 144 -23.33 19.21 18.85
CA TYR A 144 -23.27 17.97 18.08
C TYR A 144 -22.23 17.00 18.66
N VAL A 145 -21.04 17.49 19.00
CA VAL A 145 -19.97 16.64 19.58
C VAL A 145 -20.36 16.16 20.97
N GLU A 146 -20.94 17.02 21.80
CA GLU A 146 -21.32 16.69 23.19
C GLU A 146 -22.45 15.65 23.24
N ALA A 147 -23.43 15.76 22.35
CA ALA A 147 -24.56 14.84 22.27
C ALA A 147 -24.20 13.50 21.60
N THR A 148 -23.32 13.51 20.59
CA THR A 148 -23.13 12.34 19.71
C THR A 148 -21.88 11.53 20.07
N PHE A 149 -20.80 12.18 20.52
CA PHE A 149 -19.48 11.54 20.61
C PHE A 149 -18.86 11.58 22.00
N SER A 150 -18.95 12.72 22.70
CA SER A 150 -18.19 12.90 23.93
C SER A 150 -18.80 12.21 25.16
N GLY A 151 -20.02 11.67 25.03
CA GLY A 151 -20.76 11.12 26.16
C GLY A 151 -21.07 12.17 27.23
N GLY A 152 -21.34 13.42 26.82
CA GLY A 152 -21.60 14.55 27.72
C GLY A 152 -20.36 15.24 28.29
N GLN A 153 -19.15 14.81 27.93
CA GLN A 153 -17.92 15.54 28.26
C GLN A 153 -17.78 16.80 27.41
N ASN A 154 -16.99 17.78 27.86
CA ASN A 154 -16.70 18.97 27.06
C ASN A 154 -16.05 18.60 25.71
N TYR A 155 -16.55 19.17 24.61
CA TYR A 155 -16.10 18.82 23.26
C TYR A 155 -14.60 19.02 22.99
N LEU A 156 -13.95 20.02 23.63
CA LEU A 156 -12.50 20.25 23.49
C LEU A 156 -11.69 19.23 24.28
N VAL A 157 -12.14 18.90 25.49
CA VAL A 157 -11.51 17.85 26.30
C VAL A 157 -11.58 16.51 25.58
N TYR A 158 -12.74 16.19 25.01
CA TYR A 158 -12.93 15.00 24.17
C TYR A 158 -11.95 14.99 22.99
N ALA A 159 -11.82 16.10 22.26
CA ALA A 159 -10.88 16.22 21.16
C ALA A 159 -9.41 15.97 21.58
N ILE A 160 -9.00 16.50 22.74
CA ILE A 160 -7.65 16.26 23.29
C ILE A 160 -7.46 14.77 23.66
N ILE A 161 -8.45 14.15 24.30
CA ILE A 161 -8.41 12.72 24.65
C ILE A 161 -8.30 11.86 23.39
N MET A 162 -9.07 12.19 22.33
CA MET A 162 -9.01 11.47 21.05
C MET A 162 -7.65 11.60 20.37
N ALA A 163 -7.03 12.77 20.44
CA ALA A 163 -5.69 12.97 19.92
C ALA A 163 -4.62 12.14 20.63
N ILE A 164 -4.65 12.11 21.97
CA ILE A 164 -3.74 11.29 22.78
C ILE A 164 -4.00 9.80 22.52
N THR A 165 -5.26 9.39 22.44
CA THR A 165 -5.67 8.00 22.14
C THR A 165 -5.16 7.57 20.77
N PHE A 166 -5.24 8.45 19.76
CA PHE A 166 -4.68 8.18 18.45
C PHE A 166 -3.15 7.98 18.54
N ALA A 167 -2.44 8.88 19.22
CA ALA A 167 -0.99 8.75 19.39
C ALA A 167 -0.60 7.46 20.12
N ALA A 168 -1.37 7.05 21.14
CA ALA A 168 -1.20 5.78 21.83
C ALA A 168 -1.42 4.58 20.89
N GLY A 169 -2.43 4.64 20.02
CA GLY A 169 -2.66 3.64 18.97
C GLY A 169 -1.47 3.52 18.02
N VAL A 170 -0.92 4.65 17.56
CA VAL A 170 0.30 4.64 16.70
C VAL A 170 1.50 4.07 17.46
N PHE A 171 1.68 4.42 18.73
CA PHE A 171 2.75 3.86 19.55
C PHE A 171 2.64 2.33 19.66
N ILE A 172 1.45 1.80 19.94
CA ILE A 172 1.19 0.36 19.99
C ILE A 172 1.51 -0.29 18.64
N ILE A 173 1.13 0.32 17.52
CA ILE A 173 1.48 -0.16 16.17
C ILE A 173 3.00 -0.24 16.00
N LEU A 174 3.73 0.84 16.36
CA LEU A 174 5.19 0.87 16.21
C LEU A 174 5.89 -0.22 17.04
N GLN A 175 5.42 -0.47 18.27
CA GLN A 175 5.96 -1.53 19.11
C GLN A 175 5.61 -2.93 18.58
N GLY A 176 4.35 -3.14 18.19
CA GLY A 176 3.87 -4.42 17.66
C GLY A 176 4.57 -4.82 16.36
N VAL A 177 4.78 -3.87 15.44
CA VAL A 177 5.48 -4.14 14.17
C VAL A 177 6.92 -4.58 14.42
N ARG A 178 7.64 -3.92 15.34
CA ARG A 178 9.02 -4.28 15.67
C ARG A 178 9.12 -5.70 16.21
N LEU A 179 8.19 -6.08 17.11
CA LEU A 179 8.09 -7.43 17.65
C LEU A 179 7.82 -8.46 16.54
N ILE A 180 6.83 -8.20 15.68
CA ILE A 180 6.49 -9.11 14.58
C ILE A 180 7.67 -9.27 13.62
N LEU A 181 8.35 -8.19 13.24
CA LEU A 181 9.50 -8.24 12.33
C LEU A 181 10.63 -9.13 12.87
N ALA A 182 10.90 -9.06 14.17
CA ALA A 182 11.94 -9.86 14.81
C ALA A 182 11.68 -11.37 14.72
N GLU A 183 10.41 -11.78 14.75
CA GLU A 183 10.01 -13.20 14.77
C GLU A 183 9.64 -13.74 13.37
N ILE A 184 8.95 -12.94 12.57
CA ILE A 184 8.39 -13.40 11.29
C ILE A 184 9.47 -13.58 10.23
N VAL A 185 10.52 -12.75 10.23
CA VAL A 185 11.59 -12.84 9.23
C VAL A 185 12.38 -14.14 9.40
N PRO A 186 12.89 -14.51 10.59
CA PRO A 186 13.55 -15.79 10.80
C PRO A 186 12.62 -17.00 10.63
N ALA A 187 11.37 -16.91 11.11
CA ALA A 187 10.41 -18.01 10.97
C ALA A 187 10.06 -18.28 9.49
N PHE A 188 9.91 -17.21 8.70
CA PHE A 188 9.57 -17.32 7.29
C PHE A 188 10.71 -17.91 6.47
N THR A 189 11.96 -17.48 6.68
CA THR A 189 13.11 -18.01 5.92
C THR A 189 13.29 -19.52 6.12
N GLY A 190 13.05 -20.03 7.34
CA GLY A 190 13.13 -21.46 7.64
C GLY A 190 12.13 -22.33 6.87
N PHE A 191 10.90 -21.85 6.68
CA PHE A 191 9.87 -22.57 5.91
C PHE A 191 9.98 -22.30 4.41
N SER A 192 10.20 -21.04 4.03
CA SER A 192 10.12 -20.59 2.65
C SER A 192 11.23 -21.18 1.78
N GLU A 193 12.43 -21.41 2.31
CA GLU A 193 13.53 -22.01 1.53
C GLU A 193 13.19 -23.40 0.97
N LYS A 194 12.37 -24.20 1.68
CA LYS A 194 11.92 -25.51 1.17
C LYS A 194 10.91 -25.38 0.03
N LEU A 195 10.01 -24.40 0.11
CA LEU A 195 8.88 -24.26 -0.80
C LEU A 195 9.20 -23.33 -2.00
N VAL A 196 9.75 -22.16 -1.71
CA VAL A 196 10.15 -21.11 -2.64
C VAL A 196 11.51 -20.53 -2.21
N PRO A 197 12.62 -21.02 -2.79
CA PRO A 197 13.96 -20.54 -2.48
C PRO A 197 14.11 -19.05 -2.75
N ASN A 198 14.75 -18.34 -1.82
CA ASN A 198 14.95 -16.88 -1.84
C ASN A 198 13.65 -16.07 -1.81
N ALA A 199 12.55 -16.64 -1.31
CA ALA A 199 11.32 -15.90 -1.12
C ALA A 199 11.50 -14.83 -0.05
N ARG A 200 10.89 -13.67 -0.29
CA ARG A 200 10.77 -12.58 0.67
C ARG A 200 9.34 -12.55 1.20
N PRO A 201 9.14 -12.49 2.53
CA PRO A 201 7.83 -12.23 3.11
C PRO A 201 7.43 -10.79 2.77
N ALA A 202 6.31 -10.63 2.09
CA ALA A 202 5.73 -9.33 1.81
C ALA A 202 4.68 -9.00 2.87
N LEU A 203 4.98 -8.00 3.69
CA LEU A 203 4.26 -7.67 4.92
C LEU A 203 3.43 -6.40 4.76
N ASP A 204 2.48 -6.23 5.65
CA ASP A 204 1.51 -5.15 5.62
C ASP A 204 2.15 -3.76 5.77
N CYS A 205 1.42 -2.72 5.37
CA CYS A 205 1.90 -1.36 5.27
C CYS A 205 2.57 -0.79 6.53
N PRO A 206 2.16 -1.12 7.77
CA PRO A 206 2.86 -0.61 8.96
C PRO A 206 4.30 -1.10 9.10
N VAL A 207 4.73 -2.11 8.31
CA VAL A 207 6.10 -2.63 8.31
C VAL A 207 7.16 -1.55 8.11
N VAL A 208 6.83 -0.48 7.37
CA VAL A 208 7.77 0.63 7.10
C VAL A 208 7.74 1.73 8.16
N TYR A 209 6.76 1.74 9.07
CA TYR A 209 6.57 2.86 10.01
C TYR A 209 7.72 3.00 11.02
N PRO A 210 8.28 1.91 11.58
CA PRO A 210 9.41 2.03 12.49
C PRO A 210 10.67 2.65 11.88
N TYR A 211 10.81 2.64 10.55
CA TYR A 211 11.98 3.14 9.84
C TYR A 211 11.96 4.66 9.63
N ALA A 212 10.77 5.28 9.56
CA ALA A 212 10.63 6.73 9.47
C ALA A 212 9.34 7.23 10.15
N PRO A 213 9.25 7.21 11.50
CA PRO A 213 8.04 7.56 12.23
C PRO A 213 7.56 9.01 12.00
N ASN A 214 8.47 9.97 11.78
CA ASN A 214 8.04 11.34 11.48
C ASN A 214 7.47 11.45 10.05
N ALA A 215 7.99 10.67 9.11
CA ALA A 215 7.43 10.57 7.76
C ALA A 215 6.01 9.98 7.72
N VAL A 216 5.67 9.07 8.66
CA VAL A 216 4.31 8.52 8.81
C VAL A 216 3.31 9.65 9.06
N LEU A 217 3.59 10.51 10.02
CA LEU A 217 2.71 11.62 10.38
C LEU A 217 2.60 12.65 9.25
N ILE A 218 3.73 13.08 8.69
CA ILE A 218 3.76 14.02 7.57
C ILE A 218 3.02 13.45 6.37
N GLY A 219 3.22 12.17 6.07
CA GLY A 219 2.55 11.46 4.99
C GLY A 219 1.04 11.44 5.18
N PHE A 220 0.56 11.12 6.39
CA PHE A 220 -0.86 11.18 6.71
C PHE A 220 -1.44 12.58 6.44
N LEU A 221 -0.83 13.63 7.00
CA LEU A 221 -1.33 15.01 6.87
C LEU A 221 -1.42 15.45 5.41
N PHE A 222 -0.35 15.24 4.65
CA PHE A 222 -0.31 15.70 3.27
C PHE A 222 -1.17 14.84 2.35
N SER A 223 -1.30 13.54 2.63
CA SER A 223 -2.27 12.72 1.92
C SER A 223 -3.70 13.14 2.22
N PHE A 224 -4.05 13.40 3.48
CA PHE A 224 -5.37 13.88 3.85
C PHE A 224 -5.68 15.24 3.23
N LEU A 225 -4.71 16.16 3.22
CA LEU A 225 -4.79 17.44 2.49
C LEU A 225 -5.01 17.21 0.99
N GLY A 226 -4.28 16.28 0.38
CA GLY A 226 -4.50 15.87 -1.01
C GLY A 226 -5.92 15.32 -1.23
N GLY A 227 -6.46 14.58 -0.26
CA GLY A 227 -7.84 14.12 -0.25
C GLY A 227 -8.84 15.28 -0.26
N LEU A 228 -8.67 16.26 0.63
CA LEU A 228 -9.53 17.44 0.72
C LEU A 228 -9.48 18.30 -0.55
N VAL A 229 -8.28 18.52 -1.10
CA VAL A 229 -8.10 19.22 -2.38
C VAL A 229 -8.77 18.43 -3.50
N GLY A 230 -8.57 17.11 -3.55
CA GLY A 230 -9.22 16.23 -4.51
C GLY A 230 -10.75 16.30 -4.43
N LEU A 231 -11.33 16.26 -3.23
CA LEU A 231 -12.77 16.41 -3.00
C LEU A 231 -13.29 17.74 -3.57
N PHE A 232 -12.59 18.84 -3.28
CA PHE A 232 -12.95 20.15 -3.82
C PHE A 232 -12.91 20.16 -5.36
N LEU A 233 -11.85 19.62 -5.96
CA LEU A 233 -11.71 19.53 -7.42
C LEU A 233 -12.81 18.68 -8.05
N LEU A 234 -13.14 17.52 -7.46
CA LEU A 234 -14.26 16.68 -7.92
C LEU A 234 -15.59 17.45 -7.90
N GLY A 235 -15.83 18.26 -6.86
CA GLY A 235 -17.00 19.14 -6.78
C GLY A 235 -17.05 20.19 -7.88
N GLN A 236 -15.93 20.86 -8.18
CA GLN A 236 -15.83 21.81 -9.29
C GLN A 236 -16.07 21.14 -10.66
N MET A 237 -15.59 19.91 -10.82
CA MET A 237 -15.77 19.12 -12.04
C MET A 237 -17.14 18.45 -12.15
N LYS A 238 -18.02 18.58 -11.14
CA LYS A 238 -19.33 17.90 -11.05
C LYS A 238 -19.22 16.37 -11.17
N LEU A 239 -18.15 15.80 -10.64
CA LEU A 239 -17.93 14.35 -10.58
C LEU A 239 -18.44 13.79 -9.25
N VAL A 240 -18.44 12.45 -9.13
CA VAL A 240 -18.78 11.79 -7.86
C VAL A 240 -17.81 12.23 -6.76
N LEU A 241 -18.36 12.68 -5.63
CA LEU A 241 -17.58 13.15 -4.50
C LEU A 241 -17.06 11.97 -3.69
N ILE A 242 -15.75 11.88 -3.55
CA ILE A 242 -15.09 10.89 -2.69
C ILE A 242 -14.67 11.59 -1.39
N LEU A 243 -15.32 11.24 -0.29
CA LEU A 243 -15.02 11.80 1.02
C LEU A 243 -13.69 11.22 1.55
N PRO A 244 -12.71 12.06 1.93
CA PRO A 244 -11.43 11.62 2.48
C PRO A 244 -11.62 10.83 3.79
N GLY A 245 -11.37 9.52 3.74
CA GLY A 245 -11.41 8.66 4.92
C GLY A 245 -10.12 8.75 5.74
N VAL A 246 -10.23 8.89 7.06
CA VAL A 246 -9.05 8.96 7.95
C VAL A 246 -8.22 7.69 7.87
N VAL A 247 -8.84 6.51 7.84
CA VAL A 247 -8.13 5.22 7.79
C VAL A 247 -7.28 5.10 6.50
N PRO A 248 -7.83 5.26 5.27
CA PRO A 248 -7.02 5.25 4.06
C PRO A 248 -5.92 6.29 4.06
N HIS A 249 -6.21 7.55 4.41
CA HIS A 249 -5.19 8.59 4.41
C HIS A 249 -4.14 8.37 5.49
N PHE A 250 -4.49 7.79 6.62
CA PHE A 250 -3.51 7.43 7.64
C PHE A 250 -2.64 6.29 7.14
N PHE A 251 -3.19 5.13 6.79
CA PHE A 251 -2.37 3.97 6.45
C PHE A 251 -1.65 4.14 5.11
N THR A 252 -2.40 4.47 4.06
CA THR A 252 -1.80 4.65 2.72
C THR A 252 -0.98 5.94 2.63
N GLY A 253 -1.44 7.03 3.25
CA GLY A 253 -0.72 8.29 3.24
C GLY A 253 0.54 8.26 4.09
N ALA A 254 0.53 7.62 5.26
CA ALA A 254 1.74 7.41 6.06
C ALA A 254 2.77 6.59 5.29
N THR A 255 2.35 5.49 4.69
CA THR A 255 3.23 4.65 3.86
C THR A 255 3.81 5.44 2.69
N ALA A 256 2.96 6.21 1.98
CA ALA A 256 3.40 7.10 0.92
C ALA A 256 4.43 8.12 1.45
N GLY A 257 4.22 8.69 2.63
CA GLY A 257 5.17 9.57 3.30
C GLY A 257 6.53 8.93 3.52
N VAL A 258 6.58 7.69 4.01
CA VAL A 258 7.83 6.93 4.20
C VAL A 258 8.55 6.67 2.88
N PHE A 259 7.83 6.25 1.83
CA PHE A 259 8.40 6.03 0.49
C PHE A 259 8.94 7.33 -0.14
N GLY A 260 8.21 8.43 0.02
CA GLY A 260 8.62 9.77 -0.40
C GLY A 260 9.83 10.26 0.38
N ASN A 261 9.89 10.02 1.69
CA ASN A 261 11.03 10.38 2.54
C ASN A 261 12.31 9.64 2.13
N ALA A 262 12.23 8.33 1.88
CA ALA A 262 13.37 7.50 1.49
C ALA A 262 14.00 7.89 0.14
N THR A 263 13.33 8.71 -0.66
CA THR A 263 13.76 9.11 -2.01
C THR A 263 14.00 10.60 -2.16
N GLY A 264 13.35 11.43 -1.34
CA GLY A 264 13.35 12.87 -1.46
C GLY A 264 13.22 13.64 -0.14
N GLY A 265 13.52 13.00 0.99
CA GLY A 265 13.48 13.62 2.33
C GLY A 265 12.11 14.23 2.67
N ARG A 266 12.11 15.30 3.46
CA ARG A 266 10.87 16.00 3.89
C ARG A 266 10.02 16.45 2.71
N ARG A 267 10.64 16.99 1.66
CA ARG A 267 9.91 17.44 0.45
C ARG A 267 9.25 16.27 -0.26
N GLY A 268 9.95 15.15 -0.40
CA GLY A 268 9.42 13.93 -0.98
C GLY A 268 8.26 13.36 -0.16
N ALA A 269 8.38 13.34 1.17
CA ALA A 269 7.30 12.90 2.06
C ALA A 269 6.02 13.73 1.88
N MET A 270 6.15 15.07 1.84
CA MET A 270 5.01 15.98 1.68
C MET A 270 4.36 15.88 0.29
N ILE A 271 5.14 16.11 -0.78
CA ILE A 271 4.62 16.19 -2.15
C ILE A 271 4.16 14.81 -2.63
N GLY A 272 4.93 13.77 -2.32
CA GLY A 272 4.61 12.40 -2.70
C GLY A 272 3.35 11.89 -2.00
N ALA A 273 3.19 12.14 -0.70
CA ALA A 273 1.98 11.75 0.01
C ALA A 273 0.75 12.55 -0.42
N PHE A 274 0.91 13.84 -0.73
CA PHE A 274 -0.14 14.65 -1.33
C PHE A 274 -0.62 14.08 -2.67
N ALA A 275 0.30 13.68 -3.53
CA ALA A 275 -0.03 13.01 -4.79
C ALA A 275 -0.73 11.65 -4.58
N ASN A 276 -0.30 10.87 -3.58
CA ASN A 276 -1.04 9.67 -3.16
C ASN A 276 -2.48 10.03 -2.72
N GLY A 277 -2.65 11.09 -1.93
CA GLY A 277 -3.95 11.60 -1.51
C GLY A 277 -4.87 11.93 -2.68
N LEU A 278 -4.36 12.62 -3.70
CA LEU A 278 -5.11 12.86 -4.93
C LEU A 278 -5.42 11.56 -5.67
N LEU A 279 -4.44 10.66 -5.81
CA LEU A 279 -4.62 9.38 -6.50
C LEU A 279 -5.77 8.58 -5.90
N ILE A 280 -5.79 8.41 -4.57
CA ILE A 280 -6.83 7.64 -3.88
C ILE A 280 -8.19 8.36 -3.81
N THR A 281 -8.25 9.64 -4.19
CA THR A 281 -9.51 10.39 -4.36
C THR A 281 -10.06 10.26 -5.78
N PHE A 282 -9.22 10.36 -6.81
CA PHE A 282 -9.66 10.30 -8.20
C PHE A 282 -9.85 8.89 -8.73
N LEU A 283 -9.03 7.94 -8.30
CA LEU A 283 -9.08 6.57 -8.82
C LEU A 283 -10.40 5.85 -8.52
N PRO A 284 -11.01 6.00 -7.32
CA PRO A 284 -12.34 5.45 -7.07
C PRO A 284 -13.42 5.97 -8.01
N VAL A 285 -13.34 7.24 -8.43
CA VAL A 285 -14.30 7.82 -9.40
C VAL A 285 -14.28 7.08 -10.73
N LEU A 286 -13.10 6.63 -11.17
CA LEU A 286 -12.94 5.83 -12.38
C LEU A 286 -13.38 4.38 -12.20
N LEU A 287 -13.29 3.85 -10.98
CA LEU A 287 -13.72 2.49 -10.64
C LEU A 287 -15.24 2.40 -10.46
N LEU A 288 -15.90 3.43 -9.95
CA LEU A 288 -17.33 3.41 -9.62
C LEU A 288 -18.26 3.01 -10.78
N PRO A 289 -18.05 3.40 -12.05
CA PRO A 289 -18.87 2.91 -13.16
C PRO A 289 -18.81 1.38 -13.33
N VAL A 290 -17.65 0.77 -13.05
CA VAL A 290 -17.48 -0.69 -13.06
C VAL A 290 -18.26 -1.31 -11.90
N LEU A 291 -18.21 -0.69 -10.71
CA LEU A 291 -18.89 -1.18 -9.49
C LEU A 291 -20.41 -0.91 -9.48
N GLY A 292 -20.86 0.17 -10.11
CA GLY A 292 -22.27 0.54 -10.20
C GLY A 292 -23.05 -0.40 -11.09
N ALA A 293 -22.43 -0.92 -12.15
CA ALA A 293 -23.02 -1.94 -13.02
C ALA A 293 -23.32 -3.27 -12.31
N ILE A 294 -22.78 -3.46 -11.10
CA ILE A 294 -22.79 -4.74 -10.37
C ILE A 294 -23.44 -4.62 -8.98
N GLY A 295 -24.22 -3.55 -8.75
CA GLY A 295 -25.03 -3.37 -7.54
C GLY A 295 -24.33 -2.72 -6.34
N PHE A 296 -23.04 -2.38 -6.46
CA PHE A 296 -22.27 -1.66 -5.43
C PHE A 296 -22.28 -0.14 -5.65
N ALA A 297 -23.44 0.41 -6.01
CA ALA A 297 -23.60 1.85 -6.18
C ALA A 297 -23.21 2.58 -4.89
N ASN A 298 -22.30 3.56 -5.00
CA ASN A 298 -21.81 4.40 -3.91
C ASN A 298 -20.86 3.74 -2.88
N THR A 299 -20.38 2.52 -3.11
CA THR A 299 -19.30 1.93 -2.29
C THR A 299 -18.10 1.60 -3.15
N THR A 300 -16.89 1.89 -2.67
CA THR A 300 -15.64 1.68 -3.41
C THR A 300 -14.51 1.31 -2.47
N PHE A 301 -13.41 0.81 -3.05
CA PHE A 301 -12.15 0.58 -2.35
C PHE A 301 -11.32 1.86 -2.32
N SER A 302 -10.56 2.03 -1.24
CA SER A 302 -9.76 3.21 -0.97
C SER A 302 -8.34 3.14 -1.51
N ASP A 303 -7.75 1.95 -1.59
CA ASP A 303 -6.33 1.85 -1.90
C ASP A 303 -6.10 1.74 -3.40
N ALA A 304 -5.01 2.34 -3.86
CA ALA A 304 -4.75 2.55 -5.28
C ALA A 304 -4.80 1.25 -6.12
N ASP A 305 -4.32 0.12 -5.59
CA ASP A 305 -4.20 -1.09 -6.40
C ASP A 305 -5.57 -1.73 -6.63
N PHE A 306 -6.54 -1.59 -5.71
CA PHE A 306 -7.92 -2.02 -5.96
C PHE A 306 -8.53 -1.23 -7.10
N GLY A 307 -8.32 0.10 -7.11
CA GLY A 307 -8.74 0.97 -8.20
C GLY A 307 -8.19 0.49 -9.54
N VAL A 308 -6.87 0.29 -9.63
CA VAL A 308 -6.22 -0.09 -10.89
C VAL A 308 -6.63 -1.48 -11.34
N ILE A 309 -6.58 -2.50 -10.47
CA ILE A 309 -6.96 -3.86 -10.83
C ILE A 309 -8.44 -3.93 -11.19
N GLY A 310 -9.30 -3.24 -10.44
CA GLY A 310 -10.73 -3.21 -10.71
C GLY A 310 -11.07 -2.56 -12.05
N ILE A 311 -10.43 -1.43 -12.39
CA ILE A 311 -10.60 -0.75 -13.68
C ILE A 311 -10.09 -1.63 -14.83
N LEU A 312 -8.91 -2.24 -14.68
CA LEU A 312 -8.32 -3.11 -15.70
C LEU A 312 -9.21 -4.33 -15.96
N LEU A 313 -9.59 -5.06 -14.92
CA LEU A 313 -10.43 -6.25 -15.06
C LEU A 313 -11.84 -5.90 -15.54
N GLY A 314 -12.43 -4.81 -15.03
CA GLY A 314 -13.74 -4.35 -15.48
C GLY A 314 -13.76 -3.99 -16.97
N ASN A 315 -12.70 -3.34 -17.47
CA ASN A 315 -12.58 -3.06 -18.89
C ASN A 315 -12.30 -4.32 -19.71
N LEU A 316 -11.44 -5.23 -19.25
CA LEU A 316 -11.22 -6.51 -19.94
C LEU A 316 -12.52 -7.31 -20.05
N ALA A 317 -13.30 -7.39 -18.97
CA ALA A 317 -14.61 -8.03 -18.92
C ALA A 317 -15.62 -7.43 -19.91
N ARG A 318 -15.49 -6.14 -20.23
CA ARG A 318 -16.36 -5.46 -21.20
C ARG A 318 -16.09 -5.84 -22.65
N TYR A 319 -14.83 -6.13 -22.98
CA TYR A 319 -14.39 -6.29 -24.37
C TYR A 319 -13.97 -7.72 -24.73
N LEU A 320 -13.65 -8.57 -23.75
CA LEU A 320 -13.13 -9.91 -23.97
C LEU A 320 -14.07 -10.97 -23.38
N SER A 321 -14.13 -12.12 -24.05
CA SER A 321 -14.83 -13.29 -23.51
C SER A 321 -14.07 -13.91 -22.33
N PRO A 322 -14.74 -14.69 -21.46
CA PRO A 322 -14.08 -15.39 -20.36
C PRO A 322 -12.85 -16.20 -20.79
N MET A 323 -12.96 -16.95 -21.91
CA MET A 323 -11.84 -17.72 -22.44
C MET A 323 -10.66 -16.85 -22.87
N ALA A 324 -10.91 -15.69 -23.48
CA ALA A 324 -9.84 -14.77 -23.87
C ALA A 324 -9.12 -14.18 -22.65
N ILE A 325 -9.86 -13.82 -21.60
CA ILE A 325 -9.27 -13.33 -20.34
C ILE A 325 -8.43 -14.42 -19.67
N THR A 326 -8.96 -15.65 -19.54
CA THR A 326 -8.17 -16.78 -19.00
C THR A 326 -6.92 -17.03 -19.82
N GLY A 327 -7.04 -17.05 -21.15
CA GLY A 327 -5.92 -17.23 -22.08
C GLY A 327 -4.84 -16.17 -21.89
N LEU A 328 -5.22 -14.90 -21.75
CA LEU A 328 -4.30 -13.79 -21.50
C LEU A 328 -3.55 -13.96 -20.18
N VAL A 329 -4.25 -14.28 -19.09
CA VAL A 329 -3.65 -14.43 -17.76
C VAL A 329 -2.69 -15.63 -17.73
N VAL A 330 -3.08 -16.75 -18.34
CA VAL A 330 -2.23 -17.94 -18.45
C VAL A 330 -1.00 -17.66 -19.32
N ALA A 331 -1.16 -16.96 -20.45
CA ALA A 331 -0.06 -16.57 -21.31
C ALA A 331 0.93 -15.64 -20.57
N LEU A 332 0.42 -14.65 -19.82
CA LEU A 332 1.26 -13.79 -19.00
C LEU A 332 2.06 -14.59 -17.96
N PHE A 333 1.42 -15.52 -17.27
CA PHE A 333 2.11 -16.41 -16.32
C PHE A 333 3.17 -17.27 -17.02
N ALA A 334 2.84 -17.89 -18.16
CA ALA A 334 3.76 -18.72 -18.94
C ALA A 334 4.98 -17.92 -19.43
N LEU A 335 4.78 -16.67 -19.87
CA LEU A 335 5.87 -15.76 -20.27
C LEU A 335 6.80 -15.44 -19.10
N LEU A 336 6.25 -15.19 -17.90
CA LEU A 336 7.06 -14.95 -16.70
C LEU A 336 7.88 -16.18 -16.28
N VAL A 337 7.32 -17.38 -16.45
CA VAL A 337 8.03 -18.65 -16.22
C VAL A 337 9.13 -18.85 -17.26
N ALA A 338 8.81 -18.68 -18.55
CA ALA A 338 9.78 -18.80 -19.65
C ALA A 338 10.95 -17.83 -19.48
N TYR A 339 10.66 -16.57 -19.14
CA TYR A 339 11.69 -15.57 -18.83
C TYR A 339 12.60 -16.00 -17.66
N ASN A 340 12.04 -16.60 -16.61
CA ASN A 340 12.83 -17.11 -15.49
C ASN A 340 13.76 -18.26 -15.90
N VAL A 341 13.27 -19.20 -16.71
CA VAL A 341 14.07 -20.35 -17.21
C VAL A 341 15.20 -19.85 -18.11
N LEU A 342 14.89 -19.03 -19.13
CA LEU A 342 15.89 -18.49 -20.06
C LEU A 342 16.99 -17.72 -19.33
N ALA A 343 16.61 -16.92 -18.35
CA ALA A 343 17.56 -16.08 -17.66
C ALA A 343 18.35 -16.81 -16.55
N LYS A 344 17.88 -17.97 -16.07
CA LYS A 344 18.71 -18.92 -15.30
C LYS A 344 19.77 -19.58 -16.18
N ASN A 345 19.38 -20.03 -17.37
CA ASN A 345 20.30 -20.66 -18.32
C ASN A 345 21.42 -19.69 -18.70
N LYS A 346 21.09 -18.41 -18.99
CA LYS A 346 22.10 -17.38 -19.29
C LYS A 346 23.11 -17.17 -18.15
N LYS A 347 22.66 -17.21 -16.88
CA LYS A 347 23.56 -17.06 -15.73
C LYS A 347 24.48 -18.28 -15.57
N ALA A 348 23.94 -19.48 -15.74
CA ALA A 348 24.73 -20.71 -15.71
C ALA A 348 25.78 -20.75 -16.83
N THR A 349 25.44 -20.31 -18.05
CA THR A 349 26.41 -20.23 -19.17
C THR A 349 27.52 -19.21 -18.90
N ALA A 350 27.19 -18.05 -18.30
CA ALA A 350 28.19 -17.04 -17.94
C ALA A 350 29.16 -17.54 -16.86
N GLU A 351 28.68 -18.20 -15.81
CA GLU A 351 29.52 -18.78 -14.75
C GLU A 351 30.44 -19.90 -15.26
N VAL A 352 30.02 -20.66 -16.27
CA VAL A 352 30.85 -21.68 -16.93
C VAL A 352 31.96 -21.05 -17.78
N GLN A 353 31.66 -19.97 -18.51
CA GLN A 353 32.67 -19.26 -19.33
C GLN A 353 33.73 -18.55 -18.47
N GLU A 354 33.32 -17.96 -17.34
CA GLU A 354 34.24 -17.29 -16.40
C GLU A 354 35.17 -18.30 -15.72
N ASN A 355 34.66 -19.49 -15.34
CA ASN A 355 35.48 -20.55 -14.76
C ASN A 355 36.37 -21.28 -15.78
N SER A 356 36.04 -21.28 -17.07
CA SER A 356 36.92 -21.81 -18.11
C SER A 356 38.04 -20.84 -18.50
N GLY A 357 37.78 -19.53 -18.46
CA GLY A 357 38.79 -18.50 -18.77
C GLY A 357 39.78 -18.23 -17.62
N ALA A 358 39.48 -18.65 -16.39
CA ALA A 358 40.39 -18.58 -15.25
C ALA A 358 41.33 -19.80 -15.12
N LYS A 359 41.23 -20.77 -16.04
CA LYS A 359 42.07 -21.99 -16.09
C LYS A 359 43.09 -22.02 -17.23
N GLU A 360 43.17 -20.95 -18.03
CA GLU A 360 44.28 -20.64 -18.94
C GLU A 360 45.12 -19.51 -18.34
#